data_AF-A0A533X1K0-F1
#
_entry.id   AF-A0A533X1K0-F1
#
_cell.length_a   1.000
_cell.length_b   1.000
_cell.length_c   1.000
_cell.angle_alpha   90.00
_cell.angle_beta   90.00
_cell.angle_gamma   90.00
#
_symmetry.space_group_name_H-M   'P 1'
#
loop_
_entity.id
_entity.type
_entity.pdbx_description
1 polymer ?
#
loop_
_entity_poly.entity_id
_entity_poly.type
_entity_poly.pdbx_seq_one_letter_code
_entity_poly.pdbx_strand_id
1 'polypeptide(L)'
;MSDRPGEEVKIKLKHGEWEVEITCIESRVKQVVENVLSSLDTAKIVGPAIQGQFDELRRQIESLKLRPAAEFRPVAEQKVSPKGGMTCRGLLESLWIEGHFGSERSLGEVHDELSRRGYNYDRTAVSHSLTDMVRENILTRIGTMRNYRYIQKRPPSDAST
;
A
#
# COMPACT_ATOMS: atom_id res chain seq x y z
N MET A 1 -56.03 11.01 14.94
CA MET A 1 -55.22 11.71 13.92
C MET A 1 -54.07 12.38 14.65
N SER A 2 -52.87 11.82 14.56
CA SER A 2 -51.67 12.41 15.17
C SER A 2 -50.51 12.17 14.21
N ASP A 3 -50.41 13.04 13.22
CA ASP A 3 -49.26 13.12 12.32
C ASP A 3 -48.14 13.84 13.11
N ARG A 4 -47.13 13.08 13.53
CA ARG A 4 -45.94 13.64 14.19
C ARG A 4 -45.07 14.27 13.09
N PRO A 5 -44.57 15.50 13.25
CA PRO A 5 -43.70 16.10 12.23
C PRO A 5 -42.44 15.26 12.14
N GLY A 6 -42.27 14.55 11.01
CA GLY A 6 -41.06 13.78 10.75
C GLY A 6 -39.85 14.71 10.73
N GLU A 7 -38.72 14.26 11.29
CA GLU A 7 -37.46 14.99 11.26
C GLU A 7 -37.10 15.38 9.81
N GLU A 8 -37.13 16.68 9.52
CA GLU A 8 -36.76 17.23 8.22
C GLU A 8 -35.24 17.40 8.16
N VAL A 9 -34.61 16.82 7.15
CA VAL A 9 -33.16 16.90 6.92
C VAL A 9 -32.88 17.94 5.84
N LYS A 10 -32.00 18.89 6.15
CA LYS A 10 -31.53 19.92 5.23
C LYS A 10 -30.15 19.57 4.71
N ILE A 11 -30.02 19.45 3.39
CA ILE A 11 -28.77 19.10 2.72
C ILE A 11 -28.33 20.29 1.88
N LYS A 12 -27.13 20.80 2.16
CA LYS A 12 -26.52 21.93 1.45
C LYS A 12 -25.37 21.41 0.59
N LEU A 13 -25.51 21.56 -0.72
CA LEU A 13 -24.53 21.11 -1.71
C LEU A 13 -23.87 22.34 -2.35
N LYS A 14 -22.54 22.40 -2.31
CA LYS A 14 -21.74 23.49 -2.90
C LYS A 14 -20.74 22.95 -3.91
N HIS A 15 -20.75 23.49 -5.12
CA HIS A 15 -19.75 23.18 -6.16
C HIS A 15 -19.37 24.46 -6.93
N GLY A 16 -18.15 24.97 -6.70
CA GLY A 16 -17.69 26.25 -7.24
C GLY A 16 -18.49 27.43 -6.71
N GLU A 17 -19.02 28.25 -7.61
CA GLU A 17 -19.88 29.42 -7.32
C GLU A 17 -21.37 29.06 -7.08
N TRP A 18 -21.73 27.77 -7.19
CA TRP A 18 -23.13 27.31 -7.07
C TRP A 18 -23.38 26.68 -5.70
N GLU A 19 -24.48 27.06 -5.06
CA GLU A 19 -24.96 26.50 -3.79
C GLU A 19 -26.45 26.19 -3.88
N VAL A 20 -26.83 24.96 -3.51
CA VAL A 20 -28.22 24.49 -3.53
C VAL A 20 -28.57 23.87 -2.17
N GLU A 21 -29.68 24.31 -1.59
CA GLU A 21 -30.24 23.76 -0.34
C GLU A 21 -31.50 22.96 -0.65
N ILE A 22 -31.51 21.68 -0.25
CA ILE A 22 -32.63 20.77 -0.45
C ILE A 22 -33.14 20.37 0.94
N THR A 23 -34.42 20.66 1.22
CA THR A 23 -35.10 20.20 2.43
C THR A 23 -35.95 18.99 2.09
N CYS A 24 -35.76 17.89 2.82
CA CYS A 24 -36.43 16.63 2.55
C CYS A 24 -36.72 15.86 3.84
N ILE A 25 -37.75 15.01 3.83
CA ILE A 25 -38.13 14.15 4.94
C ILE A 25 -37.12 13.00 5.05
N GLU A 26 -36.60 12.74 6.26
CA GLU A 26 -35.52 11.78 6.52
C GLU A 26 -35.74 10.40 5.87
N SER A 27 -36.98 9.90 5.92
CA SER A 27 -37.37 8.59 5.39
C SER A 27 -37.12 8.43 3.88
N ARG A 28 -37.23 9.52 3.10
CA ARG A 28 -37.01 9.49 1.65
C ARG A 28 -35.56 9.75 1.28
N VAL A 29 -34.83 10.54 2.08
CA VAL A 29 -33.40 10.81 1.87
C VAL A 29 -32.58 9.52 1.99
N LYS A 30 -32.77 8.77 3.07
CA LYS A 30 -31.96 7.56 3.33
C LYS A 30 -32.07 6.54 2.20
N GLN A 31 -33.29 6.30 1.72
CA GLN A 31 -33.54 5.36 0.62
C GLN A 31 -32.90 5.83 -0.69
N VAL A 32 -32.94 7.14 -1.00
CA VAL A 32 -32.34 7.69 -2.22
C VAL A 32 -30.82 7.67 -2.14
N VAL A 33 -30.24 8.00 -0.98
CA VAL A 33 -28.79 7.97 -0.76
C VAL A 33 -28.27 6.53 -0.81
N GLU A 34 -28.93 5.56 -0.17
CA GLU A 34 -28.56 4.15 -0.28
C GLU A 34 -28.64 3.64 -1.72
N ASN A 35 -29.69 3.99 -2.48
CA ASN A 35 -29.81 3.62 -3.89
C ASN A 35 -28.73 4.28 -4.77
N VAL A 36 -28.34 5.51 -4.47
CA VAL A 36 -27.27 6.22 -5.19
C VAL A 36 -25.91 5.61 -4.84
N LEU A 37 -25.62 5.34 -3.57
CA LEU A 37 -24.38 4.69 -3.13
C LEU A 37 -24.27 3.27 -3.70
N SER A 38 -25.35 2.48 -3.65
CA SER A 38 -25.39 1.15 -4.27
C SER A 38 -25.23 1.18 -5.79
N SER A 39 -25.67 2.27 -6.44
CA SER A 39 -25.47 2.49 -7.87
C SER A 39 -24.07 3.03 -8.20
N LEU A 40 -23.35 3.57 -7.21
CA LEU A 40 -22.00 4.10 -7.35
C LEU A 40 -20.91 3.07 -7.00
N ASP A 41 -21.27 1.88 -6.52
CA ASP A 41 -20.30 0.86 -6.15
C ASP A 41 -19.84 -0.01 -7.32
N THR A 42 -18.51 -0.12 -7.43
CA THR A 42 -17.71 -1.05 -8.24
C THR A 42 -17.36 -0.61 -9.67
N ALA A 43 -18.29 -0.12 -10.48
CA ALA A 43 -18.05 0.03 -11.94
C ALA A 43 -17.05 1.14 -12.35
N LYS A 44 -16.79 2.14 -11.49
CA LYS A 44 -15.84 3.23 -11.77
C LYS A 44 -14.50 3.14 -11.03
N ILE A 45 -14.39 2.31 -10.00
CA ILE A 45 -13.17 2.17 -9.18
C ILE A 45 -12.29 1.03 -9.71
N VAL A 46 -12.90 -0.06 -10.21
CA VAL A 46 -12.16 -1.17 -10.81
C VAL A 46 -12.09 -0.96 -12.32
N GLY A 47 -11.12 -0.17 -12.77
CA GLY A 47 -10.79 -0.10 -14.19
C GLY A 47 -10.45 -1.50 -14.74
N PRO A 48 -10.60 -1.75 -16.04
CA PRO A 48 -10.35 -3.07 -16.67
C PRO A 48 -8.93 -3.61 -16.41
N ALA A 49 -7.97 -2.72 -16.10
CA ALA A 49 -6.60 -3.08 -15.73
C ALA A 49 -6.48 -3.79 -14.37
N ILE A 50 -7.35 -3.49 -13.40
CA ILE A 50 -7.34 -4.13 -12.07
C ILE A 50 -8.05 -5.48 -12.15
N GLN A 51 -9.14 -5.56 -12.92
CA GLN A 51 -9.87 -6.80 -13.15
C GLN A 51 -8.99 -7.86 -13.84
N GLY A 52 -8.23 -7.46 -14.87
CA GLY A 52 -7.32 -8.38 -15.58
C GLY A 52 -6.20 -8.95 -14.69
N GLN A 53 -5.70 -8.17 -13.74
CA GLN A 53 -4.71 -8.65 -12.76
C GLN A 53 -5.32 -9.68 -11.81
N PHE A 54 -6.58 -9.51 -11.43
CA PHE A 54 -7.28 -10.43 -10.53
C PHE A 54 -7.58 -11.78 -11.20
N ASP A 55 -7.97 -11.75 -12.47
CA ASP A 55 -8.25 -12.96 -13.26
C ASP A 55 -6.96 -13.76 -13.52
N GLU A 56 -5.85 -13.09 -13.83
CA GLU A 56 -4.54 -13.75 -13.98
C GLU A 56 -4.04 -14.35 -12.65
N LEU A 57 -4.22 -13.63 -11.54
CA LEU A 57 -3.84 -14.13 -10.22
C LEU A 57 -4.67 -15.36 -9.82
N ARG A 58 -5.97 -15.37 -10.10
CA ARG A 58 -6.84 -16.54 -9.88
C ARG A 58 -6.36 -17.75 -10.68
N ARG A 59 -5.98 -17.56 -11.94
CA ARG A 59 -5.46 -18.62 -12.82
C ARG A 59 -4.16 -19.23 -12.27
N GLN A 60 -3.26 -18.40 -11.73
CA GLN A 60 -2.03 -18.88 -11.11
C GLN A 60 -2.30 -19.72 -9.85
N ILE A 61 -3.26 -19.30 -9.00
CA ILE A 61 -3.65 -20.05 -7.79
C ILE A 61 -4.19 -21.43 -8.17
N GLU A 62 -5.03 -21.52 -9.19
CA GLU A 62 -5.60 -22.79 -9.65
C GLU A 62 -4.52 -23.75 -10.19
N SER A 63 -3.54 -23.22 -10.93
CA SER A 63 -2.41 -24.03 -11.41
C SER A 63 -1.53 -24.60 -10.29
N LEU A 64 -1.39 -23.87 -9.18
CA LEU A 64 -0.61 -24.28 -8.02
C LEU A 64 -1.34 -25.34 -7.17
N LYS A 65 -2.68 -25.27 -7.10
CA LYS A 65 -3.51 -26.26 -6.42
C LYS A 65 -3.52 -27.62 -7.13
N LEU A 66 -3.29 -27.64 -8.45
CA LEU A 66 -3.25 -28.86 -9.26
C LEU A 66 -1.87 -29.56 -9.28
N ARG A 67 -0.84 -28.99 -8.64
CA ARG A 67 0.46 -29.66 -8.50
C ARG A 67 0.41 -30.70 -7.36
N PRO A 68 0.71 -31.99 -7.62
CA PRO A 68 0.75 -33.00 -6.56
C PRO A 68 1.89 -32.72 -5.57
N ALA A 69 1.59 -32.92 -4.28
CA ALA A 69 2.48 -32.62 -3.13
C ALA A 69 3.71 -33.56 -2.99
N ALA A 70 4.09 -34.30 -4.02
CA ALA A 70 5.08 -35.36 -3.96
C ALA A 70 6.29 -35.06 -4.85
N GLU A 71 7.05 -34.01 -4.55
CA GLU A 71 8.41 -33.83 -5.07
C GLU A 71 9.24 -32.86 -4.21
N PHE A 72 9.28 -33.10 -2.89
CA PHE A 72 10.31 -32.50 -2.05
C PHE A 72 11.61 -33.30 -2.18
N ARG A 73 12.47 -32.90 -3.12
CA ARG A 73 13.90 -33.24 -3.09
C ARG A 73 14.63 -32.19 -2.23
N PRO A 74 15.64 -32.54 -1.43
CA PRO A 74 16.42 -31.54 -0.71
C PRO A 74 17.31 -30.82 -1.74
N VAL A 75 16.97 -29.57 -2.06
CA VAL A 75 17.70 -28.78 -3.04
C VAL A 75 18.69 -27.87 -2.30
N ALA A 76 19.96 -28.23 -2.41
CA ALA A 76 21.07 -27.31 -2.21
C ALA A 76 20.91 -26.09 -3.15
N GLU A 77 21.09 -24.89 -2.58
CA GLU A 77 21.22 -23.61 -3.29
C GLU A 77 20.20 -23.35 -4.41
N GLN A 78 18.92 -23.39 -4.04
CA GLN A 78 17.88 -22.80 -4.88
C GLN A 78 17.97 -21.28 -4.77
N LYS A 79 18.49 -20.63 -5.83
CA LYS A 79 18.19 -19.24 -6.14
C LYS A 79 16.68 -19.11 -6.27
N VAL A 80 16.00 -18.76 -5.18
CA VAL A 80 14.59 -18.42 -5.17
C VAL A 80 14.47 -17.15 -5.99
N SER A 81 14.04 -17.29 -7.24
CA SER A 81 13.61 -16.15 -8.06
C SER A 81 12.49 -15.44 -7.27
N PRO A 82 12.69 -14.19 -6.83
CA PRO A 82 11.69 -13.52 -6.03
C PRO A 82 10.42 -13.39 -6.85
N LYS A 83 9.28 -13.71 -6.22
CA LYS A 83 7.94 -13.46 -6.76
C LYS A 83 7.90 -12.03 -7.33
N GLY A 84 7.34 -11.90 -8.53
CA GLY A 84 7.51 -10.76 -9.41
C GLY A 84 7.62 -9.38 -8.76
N GLY A 85 8.69 -8.66 -9.11
CA GLY A 85 8.68 -7.20 -9.21
C GLY A 85 8.98 -6.38 -7.96
N MET A 86 9.27 -6.97 -6.80
CA MET A 86 9.76 -6.15 -5.68
C MET A 86 11.25 -5.85 -5.91
N THR A 87 11.54 -4.60 -6.25
CA THR A 87 12.90 -4.09 -6.42
C THR A 87 13.53 -3.78 -5.05
N CYS A 88 14.87 -3.67 -4.98
CA CYS A 88 15.57 -3.22 -3.76
C CYS A 88 14.92 -1.97 -3.18
N ARG A 89 14.59 -1.02 -4.06
CA ARG A 89 13.98 0.26 -3.71
C ARG A 89 12.62 0.05 -3.03
N GLY A 90 11.73 -0.75 -3.61
CA GLY A 90 10.41 -1.02 -3.05
C GLY A 90 10.47 -1.70 -1.69
N LEU A 91 11.44 -2.59 -1.47
CA LEU A 91 11.62 -3.24 -0.16
C LEU A 91 12.14 -2.28 0.90
N LEU A 92 13.03 -1.36 0.52
CA LEU A 92 13.47 -0.29 1.41
C LEU A 92 12.33 0.69 1.73
N GLU A 93 11.38 0.90 0.82
CA GLU A 93 10.16 1.67 1.10
C GLU A 93 9.24 0.96 2.09
N SER A 94 9.03 -0.35 1.93
CA SER A 94 8.30 -1.14 2.92
C SER A 94 8.95 -1.04 4.30
N LEU A 95 10.28 -1.19 4.38
CA LEU A 95 11.05 -1.02 5.62
C LEU A 95 10.88 0.37 6.22
N TRP A 96 10.86 1.39 5.38
CA TRP A 96 10.63 2.78 5.79
C TRP A 96 9.23 3.02 6.34
N ILE A 97 8.20 2.47 5.69
CA ILE A 97 6.81 2.53 6.16
C ILE A 97 6.66 1.81 7.50
N GLU A 98 7.31 0.67 7.66
CA GLU A 98 7.35 -0.10 8.91
C GLU A 98 8.16 0.58 10.04
N GLY A 99 8.79 1.73 9.77
CA GLY A 99 9.55 2.49 10.76
C GLY A 99 10.92 1.90 11.09
N HIS A 100 11.47 1.00 10.26
CA HIS A 100 12.79 0.39 10.48
C HIS A 100 13.91 1.45 10.59
N PHE A 101 13.76 2.57 9.87
CA PHE A 101 14.67 3.72 9.87
C PHE A 101 14.35 4.79 10.92
N GLY A 102 13.45 4.51 11.88
CA GLY A 102 13.19 5.39 13.02
C GLY A 102 14.38 5.50 13.98
N SER A 103 15.32 4.56 13.92
CA SER A 103 16.62 4.61 14.58
C SER A 103 17.74 4.60 13.54
N GLU A 104 18.95 5.01 13.95
CA GLU A 104 20.10 5.02 13.04
C GLU A 104 20.49 3.60 12.58
N ARG A 105 20.37 3.33 11.29
CA ARG A 105 20.70 2.02 10.70
C ARG A 105 21.91 2.07 9.81
N SER A 106 22.84 1.14 9.98
CA SER A 106 23.97 0.95 9.08
C SER A 106 23.57 0.16 7.82
N LEU A 107 24.38 0.27 6.76
CA LEU A 107 24.19 -0.54 5.54
C LEU A 107 24.13 -2.05 5.84
N GLY A 108 24.93 -2.52 6.80
CA GLY A 108 24.96 -3.92 7.20
C GLY A 108 23.64 -4.38 7.82
N GLU A 109 23.11 -3.61 8.77
CA GLU A 109 21.83 -3.93 9.41
C GLU A 109 20.67 -3.98 8.41
N VAL A 110 20.63 -3.01 7.47
CA VAL A 110 19.60 -2.96 6.43
C VAL A 110 19.73 -4.17 5.49
N HIS A 111 20.95 -4.53 5.11
CA HIS A 111 21.19 -5.72 4.30
C HIS A 111 20.75 -7.00 5.02
N ASP A 112 21.10 -7.16 6.29
CA ASP A 112 20.77 -8.34 7.07
C ASP A 112 19.25 -8.44 7.32
N GLU A 113 18.57 -7.31 7.44
CA GLU A 113 17.10 -7.23 7.47
C GLU A 113 16.46 -7.72 6.18
N LEU A 114 16.97 -7.28 5.02
CA LEU A 114 16.51 -7.76 3.72
C LEU A 114 16.75 -9.27 3.58
N SER A 115 17.93 -9.76 3.96
CA SER A 115 18.25 -11.20 3.96
C SER A 115 17.34 -11.99 4.89
N ARG A 116 17.02 -11.46 6.08
CA ARG A 116 16.08 -12.10 7.03
C ARG A 116 14.69 -12.25 6.45
N ARG A 117 14.26 -11.28 5.63
CA ARG A 117 12.98 -11.31 4.89
C ARG A 117 13.01 -12.23 3.66
N GLY A 118 14.15 -12.88 3.39
CA GLY A 118 14.35 -13.78 2.26
C GLY A 118 14.84 -13.09 0.98
N TYR A 119 15.24 -11.82 1.06
CA TYR A 119 15.74 -11.05 -0.08
C TYR A 119 17.26 -10.91 -0.02
N ASN A 120 17.96 -11.60 -0.92
CA ASN A 120 19.41 -11.56 -1.00
C ASN A 120 19.87 -10.61 -2.10
N TYR A 121 20.02 -9.33 -1.75
CA TYR A 121 20.58 -8.31 -2.65
C TYR A 121 22.04 -8.05 -2.35
N ASP A 122 22.81 -7.76 -3.40
CA ASP A 122 24.18 -7.32 -3.24
C ASP A 122 24.26 -6.03 -2.42
N ARG A 123 25.24 -5.95 -1.50
CA ARG A 123 25.47 -4.75 -0.67
C ARG A 123 25.58 -3.46 -1.48
N THR A 124 26.14 -3.55 -2.68
CA THR A 124 26.26 -2.42 -3.61
C THR A 124 24.89 -1.94 -4.09
N ALA A 125 23.97 -2.86 -4.42
CA ALA A 125 22.62 -2.52 -4.86
C ALA A 125 21.80 -1.87 -3.73
N VAL A 126 21.93 -2.38 -2.51
CA VAL A 126 21.31 -1.79 -1.30
C VAL A 126 21.88 -0.39 -1.04
N SER A 127 23.20 -0.22 -1.14
CA SER A 127 23.87 1.08 -0.97
C SER A 127 23.43 2.13 -2.00
N HIS A 128 23.30 1.73 -3.27
CA HIS A 128 22.76 2.61 -4.31
C HIS A 128 21.32 3.03 -3.99
N SER A 129 20.46 2.08 -3.66
CA SER A 129 19.05 2.35 -3.35
C SER A 129 18.88 3.25 -2.11
N LEU A 130 19.70 3.04 -1.07
CA LEU A 130 19.74 3.93 0.10
C LEU A 130 20.23 5.34 -0.26
N THR A 131 21.18 5.45 -1.19
CA THR A 131 21.67 6.74 -1.67
C THR A 131 20.58 7.49 -2.46
N ASP A 132 19.77 6.78 -3.24
CA ASP A 132 18.64 7.35 -3.97
C ASP A 132 17.58 7.89 -2.99
N MET A 133 17.24 7.13 -1.94
CA MET A 133 16.35 7.60 -0.86
C MET A 133 16.87 8.84 -0.13
N VAL A 134 18.19 8.98 0.00
CA VAL A 134 18.79 10.18 0.59
C VAL A 134 18.68 11.36 -0.38
N ARG A 135 18.87 11.16 -1.69
CA ARG A 135 18.68 12.20 -2.72
C ARG A 135 17.23 12.66 -2.81
N GLU A 136 16.30 11.74 -2.66
CA GLU A 136 14.85 12.00 -2.61
C GLU A 136 14.38 12.61 -1.27
N ASN A 137 15.31 12.86 -0.34
CA ASN A 137 15.05 13.53 0.94
C ASN A 137 14.13 12.72 1.88
N ILE A 138 14.07 11.40 1.69
CA ILE A 138 13.32 10.43 2.51
C ILE A 138 14.15 10.02 3.73
N LEU A 139 15.43 9.69 3.48
CA LEU A 139 16.41 9.35 4.50
C LEU A 139 17.46 10.44 4.64
N THR A 140 18.03 10.56 5.84
CA THR A 140 19.21 11.36 6.11
C THR A 140 20.38 10.42 6.33
N ARG A 141 21.50 10.68 5.65
CA ARG A 141 22.75 9.97 5.88
C ARG A 141 23.61 10.75 6.87
N ILE A 142 23.96 10.11 7.99
CA ILE A 142 24.81 10.66 9.05
C ILE A 142 26.11 9.84 9.16
N GLY A 143 27.17 10.44 9.73
CA GLY A 143 28.45 9.76 9.96
C GLY A 143 29.56 10.11 8.96
N THR A 144 30.69 9.41 9.09
CA THR A 144 31.90 9.62 8.29
C THR A 144 32.03 8.58 7.17
N MET A 145 32.96 8.81 6.24
CA MET A 145 33.20 7.89 5.13
C MET A 145 33.37 6.45 5.63
N ARG A 146 32.59 5.52 5.05
CA ARG A 146 32.51 4.07 5.42
C ARG A 146 31.74 3.74 6.69
N ASN A 147 31.36 4.72 7.51
CA ASN A 147 30.56 4.54 8.73
C ASN A 147 29.25 5.33 8.64
N TYR A 148 28.61 5.27 7.47
CA TYR A 148 27.34 5.94 7.26
C TYR A 148 26.20 5.19 7.96
N ARG A 149 25.36 5.96 8.65
CA ARG A 149 24.07 5.51 9.17
C ARG A 149 22.94 6.27 8.48
N TYR A 150 21.81 5.62 8.35
CA TYR A 150 20.63 6.11 7.66
C TYR A 150 19.51 6.24 8.70
N ILE A 151 18.93 7.43 8.76
CA ILE A 151 17.81 7.75 9.66
C ILE A 151 16.69 8.42 8.87
N GLN A 152 15.46 8.12 9.22
CA GLN A 152 14.28 8.66 8.58
C GLN A 152 14.11 10.16 8.87
N LYS A 153 13.91 10.97 7.82
CA LYS A 153 13.77 12.43 7.96
C LYS A 153 12.32 12.88 8.16
N ARG A 154 11.36 12.19 7.55
CA ARG A 154 9.92 12.43 7.73
C ARG A 154 9.26 11.13 8.19
N PRO A 155 8.34 11.16 9.16
CA PRO A 155 7.43 10.04 9.40
C PRO A 155 6.76 9.65 8.07
N PRO A 156 6.51 8.35 7.79
CA PRO A 156 5.74 7.99 6.60
C PRO A 156 4.37 8.65 6.77
N SER A 157 3.87 9.32 5.74
CA SER A 157 2.67 10.17 5.83
C SER A 157 1.39 9.41 6.24
N ASP A 158 1.44 8.08 6.37
CA ASP A 158 0.36 7.22 6.89
C ASP A 158 0.46 6.90 8.40
N ALA A 159 1.37 7.53 9.14
CA ALA A 159 1.45 7.41 10.60
C ALA A 159 0.78 8.59 11.32
N SER A 160 -0.29 9.15 10.75
CA SER A 160 -1.14 10.14 11.42
C SER A 160 -2.50 9.49 11.70
N THR A 161 -2.72 9.22 12.99
CA THR A 161 -4.00 8.89 13.63
C THR A 161 -5.13 9.80 13.18
#